data_AF-A0A962GBB9-F1
#
_entry.id   AF-A0A962GBB9-F1
#
_cell.length_a   1.000
_cell.length_b   1.000
_cell.length_c   1.000
_cell.angle_alpha   90.00
_cell.angle_beta   90.00
_cell.angle_gamma   90.00
#
_symmetry.space_group_name_H-M   'P 1'
#
loop_
_entity.id
_entity.type
_entity.pdbx_description
1 polymer ?
#
loop_
_entity_poly.entity_id
_entity_poly.type
_entity_poly.pdbx_seq_one_letter_code
_entity_poly.pdbx_strand_id
1 'polypeptide(L)'
;MRRSWPWRIALAGLLWMEATLAAAPSDADCSRPEFATTLDPASAGAPLDARAVWLDGGRLRWPGKPADGRYRLYASERGRIETVAGQRVTGADMTLRLELATEALPEDQAARFHYLGTGVELGLRKRDRAGLGERLRGQLVLAEVDARERVIDATHVQPAAALDALYADAAERQALGVAITPAQTRIAVWAPTARRVVLCLFAKDDANAAQVLPMQRDGDSGAWSIGLQGSHANQTYTLLVDVFVRGHGIVRNRVTDPYSQSLDADSRHSWIGALDAADTEPEGWAADRSPAPIAAATDMRIYELHLRDFSVNDASVPAGHRGKYLAFTDTASDGMRHLRALAAAG
;
A
#
# COMPACT_ATOMS: atom_id res chain seq x y z
N MET A 1 26.45 71.13 30.83
CA MET A 1 25.12 70.61 30.45
C MET A 1 25.29 69.47 29.46
N ARG A 2 25.21 68.22 29.95
CA ARG A 2 25.48 67.00 29.16
C ARG A 2 24.19 66.57 28.44
N ARG A 3 24.27 66.39 27.11
CA ARG A 3 23.19 65.83 26.29
C ARG A 3 23.30 64.30 26.28
N SER A 4 22.24 63.61 26.69
CA SER A 4 22.07 62.16 26.60
C SER A 4 21.46 61.79 25.26
N TRP A 5 21.97 60.71 24.65
CA TRP A 5 21.47 60.08 23.43
C TRP A 5 20.92 58.70 23.82
N PRO A 6 19.68 58.32 23.45
CA PRO A 6 19.19 56.98 23.73
C PRO A 6 19.60 56.03 22.59
N TRP A 7 20.28 54.95 22.93
CA TRP A 7 20.54 53.83 22.05
C TRP A 7 19.27 52.99 21.93
N ARG A 8 18.73 52.84 20.71
CA ARG A 8 17.69 51.85 20.41
C ARG A 8 18.38 50.57 19.95
N ILE A 9 18.34 49.54 20.79
CA ILE A 9 18.72 48.17 20.43
C ILE A 9 17.57 47.60 19.60
N ALA A 10 17.82 47.34 18.31
CA ALA A 10 16.92 46.59 17.46
C ALA A 10 17.13 45.08 17.74
N LEU A 11 16.18 44.44 18.43
CA LEU A 11 16.09 42.99 18.44
C LEU A 11 15.61 42.52 17.06
N ALA A 12 16.52 41.94 16.28
CA ALA A 12 16.16 41.15 15.11
C ALA A 12 15.55 39.83 15.60
N GLY A 13 14.22 39.70 15.48
CA GLY A 13 13.53 38.45 15.74
C GLY A 13 13.91 37.41 14.70
N LEU A 14 14.58 36.33 15.14
CA LEU A 14 14.68 35.10 14.37
C LEU A 14 13.28 34.49 14.25
N LEU A 15 12.68 34.59 13.07
CA LEU A 15 11.50 33.82 12.68
C LEU A 15 11.92 32.36 12.51
N TRP A 16 11.64 31.53 13.51
CA TRP A 16 11.64 30.08 13.34
C TRP A 16 10.44 29.73 12.46
N MET A 17 10.68 29.32 11.22
CA MET A 17 9.66 28.63 10.44
C MET A 17 9.41 27.28 11.10
N GLU A 18 8.40 27.20 11.95
CA GLU A 18 7.86 25.92 12.38
C GLU A 18 7.41 25.15 11.14
N ALA A 19 8.02 23.99 10.93
CA ALA A 19 7.57 23.03 9.94
C ALA A 19 6.13 22.63 10.32
N THR A 20 5.14 23.20 9.64
CA THR A 20 3.75 22.78 9.79
C THR A 20 3.69 21.27 9.50
N LEU A 21 3.39 20.50 10.55
CA LEU A 21 3.04 19.08 10.42
C LEU A 21 1.73 19.03 9.62
N ALA A 22 1.65 18.11 8.65
CA ALA A 22 0.40 17.87 7.94
C ALA A 22 -0.72 17.58 8.95
N ALA A 23 -1.89 18.20 8.75
CA ALA A 23 -3.01 18.12 9.67
C ALA A 23 -3.34 16.66 10.02
N ALA A 24 -3.62 16.41 11.30
CA ALA A 24 -4.06 15.10 11.76
C ALA A 24 -5.33 14.67 10.99
N PRO A 25 -5.51 13.38 10.69
CA PRO A 25 -6.76 12.85 10.17
C PRO A 25 -7.94 13.26 11.05
N SER A 26 -9.04 13.60 10.40
CA SER A 26 -10.28 14.03 11.04
C SER A 26 -11.46 13.20 10.57
N ASP A 27 -12.57 13.23 11.32
CA ASP A 27 -13.84 12.61 10.93
C ASP A 27 -14.29 13.04 9.53
N ALA A 28 -14.04 14.30 9.17
CA ALA A 28 -14.35 14.82 7.83
C ALA A 28 -13.59 14.06 6.74
N ASP A 29 -12.33 13.67 6.96
CA ASP A 29 -11.54 12.92 5.98
C ASP A 29 -12.09 11.50 5.77
N CYS A 30 -12.75 10.92 6.78
CA CYS A 30 -13.39 9.62 6.66
C CYS A 30 -14.65 9.64 5.80
N SER A 31 -15.33 10.78 5.69
CA SER A 31 -16.64 10.91 5.02
C SER A 31 -16.62 11.73 3.72
N ARG A 32 -15.44 12.17 3.25
CA ARG A 32 -15.31 12.93 1.99
C ARG A 32 -15.82 12.15 0.77
N PRO A 33 -16.30 12.79 -0.29
CA PRO A 33 -16.61 12.08 -1.53
C PRO A 33 -15.35 11.60 -2.25
N GLU A 34 -14.25 12.35 -2.20
CA GLU A 34 -12.98 11.94 -2.79
C GLU A 34 -12.30 10.85 -1.96
N PHE A 35 -11.62 9.91 -2.64
CA PHE A 35 -10.84 8.87 -1.98
C PHE A 35 -9.39 9.29 -1.70
N ALA A 36 -8.94 10.44 -2.21
CA ALA A 36 -7.57 10.90 -2.02
C ALA A 36 -7.49 12.42 -1.85
N THR A 37 -6.53 12.89 -1.04
CA THR A 37 -6.24 14.31 -0.84
C THR A 37 -4.74 14.51 -0.73
N THR A 38 -4.19 15.46 -1.49
CA THR A 38 -2.79 15.84 -1.36
C THR A 38 -2.62 16.70 -0.11
N LEU A 39 -1.83 16.22 0.85
CA LEU A 39 -1.54 16.92 2.10
C LEU A 39 -0.35 17.86 1.95
N ASP A 40 0.69 17.39 1.25
CA ASP A 40 1.87 18.18 0.93
C ASP A 40 2.31 17.88 -0.51
N PRO A 41 2.14 18.81 -1.47
CA PRO A 41 2.51 18.57 -2.85
C PRO A 41 4.02 18.41 -3.01
N ALA A 42 4.46 17.50 -3.89
CA ALA A 42 5.85 17.40 -4.28
C ALA A 42 6.35 18.69 -4.96
N SER A 43 7.66 18.90 -5.01
CA SER A 43 8.26 20.02 -5.75
C SER A 43 7.80 20.03 -7.21
N ALA A 44 7.56 21.21 -7.77
CA ALA A 44 7.13 21.42 -9.15
C ALA A 44 8.27 21.23 -10.19
N GLY A 45 9.34 20.54 -9.82
CA GLY A 45 10.49 20.26 -10.69
C GLY A 45 10.11 19.39 -11.90
N ALA A 46 11.06 19.25 -12.83
CA ALA A 46 10.88 18.36 -13.97
C ALA A 46 10.54 16.93 -13.50
N PRO A 47 9.57 16.24 -14.14
CA PRO A 47 9.22 14.87 -13.79
C PRO A 47 10.45 13.97 -13.87
N LEU A 48 10.65 13.14 -12.85
CA LEU A 48 11.69 12.11 -12.82
C LEU A 48 11.08 10.75 -13.14
N ASP A 49 11.77 10.00 -14.00
CA ASP A 49 11.49 8.58 -14.20
C ASP A 49 12.01 7.73 -13.02
N ALA A 50 11.83 6.41 -13.08
CA ALA A 50 12.31 5.47 -12.06
C ALA A 50 13.13 4.34 -12.68
N ARG A 51 14.41 4.60 -12.97
CA ARG A 51 15.33 3.68 -13.66
C ARG A 51 16.22 2.88 -12.70
N ALA A 52 16.42 3.35 -11.47
CA ALA A 52 17.24 2.65 -10.49
C ALA A 52 16.38 1.69 -9.66
N VAL A 53 16.90 0.48 -9.43
CA VAL A 53 16.15 -0.59 -8.75
C VAL A 53 16.95 -1.08 -7.55
N TRP A 54 16.32 -1.08 -6.36
CA TRP A 54 16.87 -1.80 -5.22
C TRP A 54 16.86 -3.29 -5.51
N LEU A 55 17.98 -3.95 -5.25
CA LEU A 55 18.13 -5.39 -5.41
C LEU A 55 17.92 -6.12 -4.08
N ASP A 56 18.26 -5.46 -2.98
CA ASP A 56 18.10 -5.95 -1.60
C ASP A 56 18.07 -4.75 -0.61
N GLY A 57 18.17 -5.02 0.70
CA GLY A 57 18.17 -4.01 1.77
C GLY A 57 19.44 -3.12 1.85
N GLY A 58 20.35 -3.19 0.88
CA GLY A 58 21.60 -2.45 0.90
C GLY A 58 22.20 -2.15 -0.48
N ARG A 59 21.67 -2.68 -1.57
CA ARG A 59 22.23 -2.57 -2.92
C ARG A 59 21.17 -2.14 -3.92
N LEU A 60 21.57 -1.29 -4.85
CA LEU A 60 20.75 -0.84 -5.98
C LEU A 60 21.55 -0.88 -7.28
N ARG A 61 20.87 -1.12 -8.41
CA ARG A 61 21.44 -1.05 -9.75
C ARG A 61 20.81 0.11 -10.51
N TRP A 62 21.63 0.86 -11.25
CA TRP A 62 21.16 1.82 -12.25
C TRP A 62 21.62 1.36 -13.64
N PRO A 63 20.75 0.70 -14.42
CA PRO A 63 21.08 0.22 -15.77
C PRO A 63 21.56 1.36 -16.68
N GLY A 64 22.56 1.07 -17.51
CA GLY A 64 23.15 2.01 -18.48
C GLY A 64 24.12 3.03 -17.90
N LYS A 65 24.33 3.05 -16.58
CA LYS A 65 25.26 3.99 -15.93
C LYS A 65 26.65 3.42 -15.69
N PRO A 66 27.72 4.23 -15.83
CA PRO A 66 29.10 3.75 -15.76
C PRO A 66 29.59 3.55 -14.32
N ALA A 67 30.50 2.60 -14.10
CA ALA A 67 30.98 2.27 -12.76
C ALA A 67 31.91 3.33 -12.13
N ASP A 68 32.57 4.16 -12.94
CA ASP A 68 33.47 5.23 -12.52
C ASP A 68 32.76 6.57 -12.25
N GLY A 69 31.43 6.61 -12.43
CA GLY A 69 30.59 7.75 -12.08
C GLY A 69 30.54 8.02 -10.57
N ARG A 70 30.11 9.23 -10.19
CA ARG A 70 29.93 9.62 -8.78
C ARG A 70 28.44 9.69 -8.46
N TYR A 71 27.99 8.85 -7.54
CA TYR A 71 26.58 8.70 -7.22
C TYR A 71 26.24 9.17 -5.81
N ARG A 72 25.04 9.74 -5.66
CA ARG A 72 24.45 10.20 -4.40
C ARG A 72 23.00 9.74 -4.33
N LEU A 73 22.59 9.23 -3.18
CA LEU A 73 21.19 8.98 -2.88
C LEU A 73 20.68 10.10 -1.99
N TYR A 74 19.71 10.86 -2.48
CA TYR A 74 19.07 11.95 -1.76
C TYR A 74 17.75 11.46 -1.18
N ALA A 75 17.45 11.87 0.05
CA ALA A 75 16.20 11.58 0.72
C ALA A 75 15.48 12.88 1.10
N SER A 76 14.17 12.91 0.92
CA SER A 76 13.30 13.94 1.48
C SER A 76 12.03 13.33 2.07
N GLU A 77 11.70 13.74 3.29
CA GLU A 77 10.49 13.31 3.98
C GLU A 77 9.21 13.89 3.36
N ARG A 78 9.31 15.04 2.70
CA ARG A 78 8.16 15.80 2.17
C ARG A 78 8.11 15.82 0.64
N GLY A 79 9.05 15.14 -0.03
CA GLY A 79 9.08 15.14 -1.49
C GLY A 79 9.60 16.43 -2.10
N ARG A 80 10.59 17.06 -1.45
CA ARG A 80 11.11 18.38 -1.82
C ARG A 80 12.31 18.37 -2.76
N ILE A 81 12.82 17.20 -3.15
CA ILE A 81 14.04 17.09 -3.95
C ILE A 81 13.80 17.66 -5.34
N GLU A 82 14.68 18.59 -5.74
CA GLU A 82 14.77 19.10 -7.11
C GLU A 82 16.13 18.78 -7.70
N THR A 83 16.13 18.31 -8.95
CA THR A 83 17.34 17.92 -9.68
C THR A 83 17.36 18.62 -11.04
N VAL A 84 18.13 19.70 -11.13
CA VAL A 84 18.35 20.43 -12.39
C VAL A 84 19.74 20.13 -12.90
N ALA A 85 19.85 19.67 -14.15
CA ALA A 85 21.13 19.36 -14.78
C ALA A 85 22.09 20.57 -14.72
N GLY A 86 23.34 20.32 -14.32
CA GLY A 86 24.35 21.36 -14.14
C GLY A 86 24.19 22.20 -12.85
N GLN A 87 23.21 21.91 -11.99
CA GLN A 87 23.05 22.55 -10.67
C GLN A 87 23.22 21.54 -9.54
N ARG A 88 23.42 22.01 -8.31
CA ARG A 88 23.42 21.15 -7.13
C ARG A 88 21.99 20.74 -6.80
N VAL A 89 21.81 19.54 -6.24
CA VAL A 89 20.52 19.10 -5.72
C VAL A 89 20.08 19.99 -4.56
N THR A 90 18.81 20.38 -4.55
CA THR A 90 18.16 21.17 -3.50
C THR A 90 16.98 20.41 -2.91
N GLY A 91 16.51 20.84 -1.72
CA GLY A 91 15.33 20.27 -1.06
C GLY A 91 15.49 18.84 -0.50
N ALA A 92 16.70 18.27 -0.57
CA ALA A 92 17.02 17.03 0.13
C ALA A 92 17.23 17.30 1.62
N ASP A 93 16.58 16.50 2.47
CA ASP A 93 16.77 16.52 3.92
C ASP A 93 18.07 15.79 4.30
N MET A 94 18.50 14.85 3.45
CA MET A 94 19.71 14.05 3.65
C MET A 94 20.33 13.63 2.33
N THR A 95 21.67 13.56 2.32
CA THR A 95 22.46 13.03 1.21
C THR A 95 23.28 11.85 1.69
N LEU A 96 23.13 10.71 1.04
CA LEU A 96 23.86 9.47 1.31
C LEU A 96 24.88 9.23 0.21
N ARG A 97 26.10 8.90 0.63
CA ARG A 97 27.16 8.45 -0.27
C ARG A 97 27.03 6.96 -0.50
N LEU A 98 27.06 6.56 -1.77
CA LEU A 98 27.06 5.17 -2.18
C LEU A 98 28.49 4.72 -2.53
N GLU A 99 28.70 3.41 -2.43
CA GLU A 99 29.95 2.74 -2.75
C GLU A 99 29.71 1.74 -3.88
N LEU A 100 30.71 1.49 -4.72
CA LEU A 100 30.58 0.48 -5.76
C LEU A 100 30.44 -0.89 -5.10
N ALA A 101 29.40 -1.65 -5.46
CA ALA A 101 29.24 -3.02 -5.02
C ALA A 101 30.09 -3.93 -5.92
N THR A 102 31.13 -4.53 -5.35
CA THR A 102 32.07 -5.41 -6.08
C THR A 102 31.76 -6.89 -5.89
N GLU A 103 31.02 -7.24 -4.84
CA GLU A 103 30.59 -8.62 -4.59
C GLU A 103 29.52 -9.02 -5.60
N ALA A 104 29.55 -10.27 -6.07
CA ALA A 104 28.48 -10.80 -6.90
C ALA A 104 27.16 -10.86 -6.13
N LEU A 105 26.04 -10.70 -6.81
CA LEU A 105 24.74 -10.99 -6.21
C LEU A 105 24.62 -12.50 -5.94
N PRO A 106 23.90 -12.90 -4.87
CA PRO A 106 23.38 -14.25 -4.74
C PRO A 106 22.66 -14.71 -6.01
N GLU A 107 22.71 -16.01 -6.33
CA GLU A 107 22.22 -16.56 -7.60
C GLU A 107 20.71 -16.34 -7.79
N ASP A 108 19.93 -16.52 -6.72
CA ASP A 108 18.49 -16.27 -6.67
C ASP A 108 18.17 -14.80 -6.99
N GLN A 109 18.95 -13.86 -6.43
CA GLN A 109 18.78 -12.43 -6.70
C GLN A 109 19.23 -12.07 -8.12
N ALA A 110 20.31 -12.66 -8.61
CA ALA A 110 20.75 -12.47 -9.99
C ALA A 110 19.70 -12.98 -10.99
N ALA A 111 19.07 -14.13 -10.71
CA ALA A 111 17.96 -14.66 -11.49
C ALA A 111 16.73 -13.74 -11.40
N ARG A 112 16.32 -13.34 -10.19
CA ARG A 112 15.18 -12.44 -9.96
C ARG A 112 15.31 -11.13 -10.77
N PHE A 113 16.51 -10.59 -10.86
CA PHE A 113 16.78 -9.32 -11.54
C PHE A 113 17.46 -9.47 -12.90
N HIS A 114 17.36 -10.65 -13.55
CA HIS A 114 18.00 -10.90 -14.85
C HIS A 114 17.49 -9.96 -15.95
N TYR A 115 16.28 -9.42 -15.79
CA TYR A 115 15.65 -8.50 -16.74
C TYR A 115 16.28 -7.10 -16.70
N LEU A 116 17.03 -6.76 -15.64
CA LEU A 116 17.75 -5.50 -15.55
C LEU A 116 18.99 -5.57 -16.45
N GLY A 117 19.08 -4.64 -17.40
CA GLY A 117 20.28 -4.44 -18.19
C GLY A 117 21.51 -4.14 -17.32
N THR A 118 22.70 -4.23 -17.94
CA THR A 118 23.97 -3.92 -17.28
C THR A 118 24.03 -2.47 -16.82
N GLY A 119 24.71 -2.20 -15.71
CA GLY A 119 24.94 -0.84 -15.22
C GLY A 119 25.66 -0.85 -13.89
N VAL A 120 25.82 0.33 -13.30
CA VAL A 120 26.49 0.47 -12.00
C VAL A 120 25.65 -0.17 -10.89
N GLU A 121 26.35 -0.87 -10.00
CA GLU A 121 25.77 -1.43 -8.78
C GLU A 121 26.36 -0.72 -7.57
N LEU A 122 25.46 -0.21 -6.74
CA LEU A 122 25.78 0.75 -5.70
C LEU A 122 25.28 0.22 -4.36
N GLY A 123 26.18 0.12 -3.39
CA GLY A 123 25.90 -0.26 -2.03
C GLY A 123 25.72 0.94 -1.10
N LEU A 124 24.75 0.86 -0.21
CA LEU A 124 24.72 1.66 1.02
C LEU A 124 25.84 1.22 1.95
N ARG A 125 26.50 2.22 2.54
CA ARG A 125 27.43 2.03 3.65
C ARG A 125 26.71 1.38 4.83
N LYS A 126 27.40 0.50 5.55
CA LYS A 126 26.84 -0.21 6.71
C LYS A 126 26.15 0.73 7.71
N ARG A 127 26.77 1.88 8.02
CA ARG A 127 26.20 2.89 8.93
C ARG A 127 24.88 3.50 8.47
N ASP A 128 24.64 3.53 7.15
CA ASP A 128 23.47 4.17 6.56
C ASP A 128 22.31 3.18 6.40
N ARG A 129 22.57 1.86 6.44
CA ARG A 129 21.55 0.80 6.29
C ARG A 129 20.49 0.81 7.40
N ALA A 130 20.89 1.06 8.64
CA ALA A 130 19.98 1.00 9.80
C ALA A 130 18.79 1.96 9.71
N GLY A 131 18.92 3.09 9.00
CA GLY A 131 17.82 4.04 8.80
C GLY A 131 17.08 3.88 7.47
N LEU A 132 17.37 2.85 6.66
CA LEU A 132 16.79 2.71 5.31
C LEU A 132 15.26 2.62 5.40
N GLY A 133 14.74 1.85 6.37
CA GLY A 133 13.31 1.67 6.58
C GLY A 133 12.54 3.00 6.71
N GLU A 134 13.07 3.94 7.50
CA GLU A 134 12.45 5.27 7.64
C GLU A 134 12.56 6.11 6.37
N ARG A 135 13.68 6.02 5.65
CA ARG A 135 13.88 6.77 4.39
C ARG A 135 12.99 6.29 3.26
N LEU A 136 12.62 5.01 3.25
CA LEU A 136 11.67 4.43 2.28
C LEU A 136 10.24 4.96 2.44
N ARG A 137 9.94 5.69 3.53
CA ARG A 137 8.64 6.33 3.79
C ARG A 137 8.52 7.73 3.15
N GLY A 138 9.58 8.19 2.49
CA GLY A 138 9.64 9.47 1.81
C GLY A 138 10.12 9.35 0.35
N GLN A 139 10.53 10.48 -0.21
CA GLN A 139 11.11 10.55 -1.54
C GLN A 139 12.58 10.12 -1.52
N LEU A 140 12.94 9.22 -2.43
CA LEU A 140 14.32 8.85 -2.71
C LEU A 140 14.64 9.16 -4.18
N VAL A 141 15.76 9.84 -4.41
CA VAL A 141 16.29 10.18 -5.73
C VAL A 141 17.76 9.81 -5.79
N LEU A 142 18.12 8.97 -6.77
CA LEU A 142 19.50 8.68 -7.09
C LEU A 142 19.97 9.68 -8.15
N ALA A 143 21.13 10.30 -7.94
CA ALA A 143 21.75 11.16 -8.94
C ALA A 143 23.20 10.79 -9.20
N GLU A 144 23.58 10.91 -10.47
CA GLU A 144 24.96 10.99 -10.93
C GLU A 144 25.38 12.46 -10.88
N VAL A 145 26.52 12.77 -10.28
CA VAL A 145 26.98 14.14 -10.07
C VAL A 145 28.44 14.33 -10.50
N ASP A 146 28.78 15.54 -10.92
CA ASP A 146 30.15 15.88 -11.31
C ASP A 146 31.07 16.13 -10.09
N ALA A 147 32.34 16.48 -10.37
CA ALA A 147 33.33 16.77 -9.33
C ALA A 147 32.96 17.95 -8.41
N ARG A 148 32.04 18.83 -8.85
CA ARG A 148 31.50 19.98 -8.12
C ARG A 148 30.12 19.68 -7.51
N GLU A 149 29.72 18.40 -7.45
CA GLU A 149 28.43 17.90 -6.96
C GLU A 149 27.20 18.49 -7.69
N ARG A 150 27.35 18.77 -8.99
CA ARG A 150 26.23 19.20 -9.84
C ARG A 150 25.65 18.00 -10.59
N VAL A 151 24.32 17.97 -10.73
CA VAL A 151 23.57 16.87 -11.34
C VAL A 151 23.97 16.70 -12.81
N ILE A 152 24.34 15.47 -13.17
CA ILE A 152 24.52 15.01 -14.55
C ILE A 152 23.23 14.32 -15.00
N ASP A 153 22.70 13.40 -14.18
CA ASP A 153 21.45 12.70 -14.40
C ASP A 153 20.83 12.33 -13.04
N ALA A 154 19.51 12.15 -13.00
CA ALA A 154 18.78 11.79 -11.79
C ALA A 154 17.60 10.87 -12.10
N THR A 155 17.21 10.06 -11.12
CA THR A 155 16.08 9.13 -11.25
C THR A 155 15.51 8.77 -9.87
N HIS A 156 14.23 8.43 -9.82
CA HIS A 156 13.66 7.75 -8.66
C HIS A 156 14.20 6.32 -8.53
N VAL A 157 14.16 5.80 -7.31
CA VAL A 157 14.51 4.41 -7.00
C VAL A 157 13.27 3.55 -6.82
N GLN A 158 13.25 2.34 -7.36
CA GLN A 158 12.20 1.33 -7.17
C GLN A 158 12.51 0.48 -5.93
N PRO A 159 11.70 0.55 -4.84
CA PRO A 159 12.10 0.03 -3.53
C PRO A 159 11.59 -1.38 -3.21
N ALA A 160 10.85 -2.05 -4.10
CA ALA A 160 10.14 -3.29 -3.77
C ALA A 160 11.05 -4.34 -3.10
N ALA A 161 12.22 -4.64 -3.69
CA ALA A 161 13.14 -5.62 -3.11
C ALA A 161 13.76 -5.18 -1.77
N ALA A 162 13.96 -3.87 -1.57
CA ALA A 162 14.40 -3.35 -0.28
C ALA A 162 13.30 -3.47 0.78
N LEU A 163 12.03 -3.32 0.40
CA LEU A 163 10.91 -3.56 1.31
C LEU A 163 10.84 -5.04 1.69
N ASP A 164 10.98 -5.96 0.72
CA ASP A 164 10.99 -7.40 1.01
C ASP A 164 12.13 -7.74 1.97
N ALA A 165 13.36 -7.33 1.64
CA ALA A 165 14.55 -7.62 2.45
C ALA A 165 14.50 -7.04 3.87
N LEU A 166 13.74 -5.98 4.10
CA LEU A 166 13.60 -5.34 5.41
C LEU A 166 12.43 -5.89 6.23
N TYR A 167 11.33 -6.27 5.56
CA TYR A 167 10.04 -6.44 6.23
C TYR A 167 9.36 -7.77 5.95
N ALA A 168 9.63 -8.46 4.83
CA ALA A 168 8.82 -9.62 4.39
C ALA A 168 8.78 -10.74 5.44
N ASP A 169 9.94 -11.20 5.93
CA ASP A 169 10.00 -12.26 6.92
C ASP A 169 9.12 -11.98 8.15
N ALA A 170 9.17 -10.75 8.67
CA ALA A 170 8.39 -10.35 9.83
C ALA A 170 6.91 -10.12 9.50
N ALA A 171 6.60 -9.62 8.31
CA ALA A 171 5.25 -9.36 7.82
C ALA A 171 4.48 -10.65 7.54
N GLU A 172 5.11 -11.67 6.97
CA GLU A 172 4.49 -12.98 6.68
C GLU A 172 4.02 -13.71 7.95
N ARG A 173 4.60 -13.38 9.11
CA ARG A 173 4.18 -13.93 10.42
C ARG A 173 3.05 -13.15 11.07
N GLN A 174 2.60 -12.03 10.49
CA GLN A 174 1.50 -11.24 11.02
C GLN A 174 0.16 -11.76 10.52
N ALA A 175 -0.84 -11.78 11.41
CA ALA A 175 -2.23 -11.90 11.00
C ALA A 175 -2.73 -10.54 10.49
N LEU A 176 -2.90 -10.43 9.17
CA LEU A 176 -3.43 -9.24 8.47
C LEU A 176 -4.94 -9.36 8.25
N GLY A 177 -5.59 -8.23 7.98
CA GLY A 177 -7.05 -8.11 7.91
C GLY A 177 -7.71 -8.09 9.28
N VAL A 178 -8.94 -8.60 9.33
CA VAL A 178 -9.77 -8.64 10.54
C VAL A 178 -9.62 -9.99 11.25
N ALA A 179 -9.25 -9.95 12.52
CA ALA A 179 -9.37 -11.06 13.45
C ALA A 179 -10.37 -10.69 14.56
N ILE A 180 -11.47 -11.42 14.65
CA ILE A 180 -12.62 -11.10 15.50
C ILE A 180 -12.89 -12.20 16.52
N THR A 181 -13.27 -11.81 17.72
CA THR A 181 -13.75 -12.67 18.81
C THR A 181 -14.88 -11.95 19.55
N PRO A 182 -15.65 -12.62 20.43
CA PRO A 182 -16.64 -11.93 21.25
C PRO A 182 -16.05 -10.81 22.13
N ALA A 183 -14.79 -10.95 22.56
CA ALA A 183 -14.15 -10.03 23.51
C ALA A 183 -13.33 -8.91 22.82
N GLN A 184 -12.84 -9.12 21.61
CA GLN A 184 -11.96 -8.17 20.92
C GLN A 184 -11.99 -8.31 19.40
N THR A 185 -11.62 -7.23 18.72
CA THR A 185 -11.37 -7.17 17.29
C THR A 185 -9.99 -6.60 17.03
N ARG A 186 -9.19 -7.27 16.21
CA ARG A 186 -7.91 -6.77 15.72
C ARG A 186 -8.02 -6.52 14.23
N ILE A 187 -7.58 -5.34 13.80
CA ILE A 187 -7.47 -4.99 12.38
C ILE A 187 -5.99 -4.69 12.12
N ALA A 188 -5.42 -5.29 11.06
CA ALA A 188 -4.04 -5.06 10.69
C ALA A 188 -3.84 -4.99 9.17
N VAL A 189 -2.99 -4.07 8.71
CA VAL A 189 -2.67 -3.87 7.29
C VAL A 189 -1.16 -3.72 7.10
N TRP A 190 -0.60 -4.32 6.04
CA TRP A 190 0.81 -4.11 5.70
C TRP A 190 0.98 -2.83 4.88
N ALA A 191 1.64 -1.82 5.45
CA ALA A 191 1.88 -0.53 4.82
C ALA A 191 3.23 0.06 5.28
N PRO A 192 4.37 -0.58 4.93
CA PRO A 192 5.67 -0.28 5.52
C PRO A 192 6.19 1.13 5.19
N THR A 193 5.76 1.69 4.07
CA THR A 193 6.11 3.05 3.60
C THR A 193 5.15 4.14 4.08
N ALA A 194 4.01 3.77 4.70
CA ALA A 194 3.07 4.75 5.20
C ALA A 194 3.70 5.58 6.33
N ARG A 195 3.36 6.87 6.36
CA ARG A 195 3.72 7.77 7.46
C ARG A 195 2.70 7.71 8.58
N ARG A 196 1.44 7.42 8.25
CA ARG A 196 0.33 7.30 9.19
C ARG A 196 -0.74 6.38 8.62
N VAL A 197 -1.34 5.56 9.48
CA VAL A 197 -2.55 4.81 9.17
C VAL A 197 -3.58 5.04 10.27
N VAL A 198 -4.82 5.32 9.88
CA VAL A 198 -5.94 5.57 10.78
C VAL A 198 -7.14 4.73 10.34
N LEU A 199 -7.81 4.12 11.30
CA LEU A 199 -9.07 3.40 11.10
C LEU A 199 -10.23 4.40 11.18
N CYS A 200 -11.04 4.47 10.14
CA CYS A 200 -12.37 5.08 10.17
C CYS A 200 -13.39 3.98 10.38
N LEU A 201 -14.04 3.93 11.54
CA LEU A 201 -15.03 2.93 11.90
C LEU A 201 -16.43 3.51 11.76
N PHE A 202 -17.33 2.80 11.07
CA PHE A 202 -18.68 3.22 10.77
C PHE A 202 -19.67 2.27 11.45
N ALA A 203 -20.80 2.83 11.89
CA ALA A 203 -21.95 2.00 12.22
C ALA A 203 -22.46 1.31 10.94
N LYS A 204 -23.16 0.19 11.10
CA LYS A 204 -23.73 -0.55 9.97
C LYS A 204 -24.63 0.38 9.14
N ASP A 205 -24.40 0.42 7.83
CA ASP A 205 -25.15 1.22 6.85
C ASP A 205 -25.10 2.75 7.08
N ASP A 206 -24.15 3.25 7.89
CA ASP A 206 -23.94 4.68 8.09
C ASP A 206 -22.85 5.21 7.14
N ALA A 207 -23.08 6.41 6.60
CA ALA A 207 -22.12 7.10 5.75
C ALA A 207 -21.05 7.88 6.56
N ASN A 208 -21.29 8.10 7.85
CA ASN A 208 -20.38 8.87 8.70
C ASN A 208 -19.59 7.97 9.65
N ALA A 209 -18.30 8.26 9.78
CA ALA A 209 -17.46 7.56 10.74
C ALA A 209 -17.92 7.89 12.17
N ALA A 210 -18.16 6.84 12.95
CA ALA A 210 -18.44 6.93 14.37
C ALA A 210 -17.16 7.12 15.20
N GLN A 211 -16.03 6.58 14.72
CA GLN A 211 -14.73 6.69 15.38
C GLN A 211 -13.60 6.80 14.37
N VAL A 212 -12.58 7.59 14.72
CA VAL A 212 -11.35 7.78 13.95
C VAL A 212 -10.16 7.46 14.85
N LEU A 213 -9.55 6.30 14.62
CA LEU A 213 -8.63 5.69 15.58
C LEU A 213 -7.24 5.49 14.96
N PRO A 214 -6.17 6.06 15.53
CA PRO A 214 -4.83 5.87 15.01
C PRO A 214 -4.37 4.42 15.19
N MET A 215 -3.80 3.85 14.14
CA MET A 215 -3.19 2.52 14.19
C MET A 215 -1.73 2.61 14.60
N GLN A 216 -1.21 1.54 15.21
CA GLN A 216 0.17 1.44 15.68
C GLN A 216 1.01 0.67 14.65
N ARG A 217 2.14 1.26 14.25
CA ARG A 217 3.10 0.62 13.35
C ARG A 217 4.04 -0.29 14.13
N ASP A 218 4.21 -1.50 13.66
CA ASP A 218 5.28 -2.41 14.08
C ASP A 218 6.58 -2.08 13.33
N GLY A 219 7.69 -1.99 14.06
CA GLY A 219 8.99 -1.60 13.53
C GLY A 219 9.55 -2.61 12.53
N ASP A 220 9.40 -3.89 12.85
CA ASP A 220 10.07 -5.01 12.20
C ASP A 220 9.33 -5.50 10.95
N SER A 221 7.99 -5.54 11.00
CA SER A 221 7.16 -5.95 9.86
C SER A 221 6.69 -4.78 9.00
N GLY A 222 6.69 -3.55 9.53
CA GLY A 222 6.07 -2.40 8.88
C GLY A 222 4.53 -2.49 8.78
N ALA A 223 3.91 -3.48 9.42
CA ALA A 223 2.46 -3.58 9.52
C ALA A 223 1.90 -2.54 10.50
N TRP A 224 0.68 -2.11 10.26
CA TRP A 224 -0.08 -1.23 11.14
C TRP A 224 -1.23 -2.03 11.74
N SER A 225 -1.48 -1.86 13.05
CA SER A 225 -2.56 -2.59 13.71
C SER A 225 -3.27 -1.79 14.78
N ILE A 226 -4.51 -2.18 15.07
CA ILE A 226 -5.30 -1.69 16.18
C ILE A 226 -6.11 -2.83 16.80
N GLY A 227 -6.23 -2.80 18.13
CA GLY A 227 -7.13 -3.66 18.89
C GLY A 227 -8.31 -2.85 19.42
N LEU A 228 -9.52 -3.34 19.22
CA LEU A 228 -10.77 -2.78 19.70
C LEU A 228 -11.38 -3.73 20.74
N GLN A 229 -12.02 -3.15 21.76
CA GLN A 229 -12.72 -3.92 22.78
C GLN A 229 -14.11 -4.34 22.27
N GLY A 230 -14.43 -5.63 22.37
CA GLY A 230 -15.64 -6.23 21.82
C GLY A 230 -15.48 -6.68 20.35
N SER A 231 -16.52 -7.33 19.84
CA SER A 231 -16.50 -7.96 18.50
C SER A 231 -16.65 -6.98 17.35
N HIS A 232 -17.30 -5.83 17.55
CA HIS A 232 -17.63 -4.90 16.46
C HIS A 232 -18.29 -5.56 15.24
N ALA A 233 -18.88 -6.75 15.42
CA ALA A 233 -19.44 -7.54 14.33
C ALA A 233 -20.49 -6.73 13.58
N ASN A 234 -20.48 -6.83 12.25
CA ASN A 234 -21.35 -6.10 11.33
C ASN A 234 -21.13 -4.60 11.20
N GLN A 235 -20.12 -4.03 11.87
CA GLN A 235 -19.65 -2.68 11.56
C GLN A 235 -18.80 -2.70 10.28
N THR A 236 -18.64 -1.54 9.66
CA THR A 236 -17.82 -1.36 8.46
C THR A 236 -16.69 -0.36 8.72
N TYR A 237 -15.65 -0.38 7.89
CA TYR A 237 -14.50 0.50 8.06
C TYR A 237 -13.78 0.82 6.75
N THR A 238 -13.02 1.92 6.78
CA THR A 238 -11.96 2.23 5.80
C THR A 238 -10.69 2.61 6.53
N LEU A 239 -9.58 2.64 5.81
CA LEU A 239 -8.27 3.07 6.30
C LEU A 239 -7.90 4.39 5.63
N LEU A 240 -7.51 5.39 6.42
CA LEU A 240 -6.81 6.57 5.93
C LEU A 240 -5.31 6.32 6.00
N VAL A 241 -4.64 6.37 4.85
CA VAL A 241 -3.20 6.08 4.69
C VAL A 241 -2.49 7.31 4.14
N ASP A 242 -1.68 7.95 4.97
CA ASP A 242 -0.79 9.05 4.57
C ASP A 242 0.52 8.44 4.04
N VAL A 243 0.81 8.60 2.74
CA VAL A 243 1.98 8.00 2.09
C VAL A 243 2.59 8.94 1.06
N PHE A 244 3.91 8.82 0.84
CA PHE A 244 4.56 9.52 -0.27
C PHE A 244 4.22 8.85 -1.61
N VAL A 245 3.68 9.62 -2.53
CA VAL A 245 3.36 9.23 -3.90
C VAL A 245 4.23 10.04 -4.86
N ARG A 246 5.01 9.34 -5.69
CA ARG A 246 5.90 9.99 -6.67
C ARG A 246 5.09 10.92 -7.59
N GLY A 247 5.59 12.13 -7.81
CA GLY A 247 4.92 13.16 -8.61
C GLY A 247 3.79 13.92 -7.90
N HIS A 248 3.28 13.42 -6.77
CA HIS A 248 2.18 14.04 -6.03
C HIS A 248 2.59 14.57 -4.65
N GLY A 249 3.58 13.96 -4.00
CA GLY A 249 4.01 14.34 -2.65
C GLY A 249 3.37 13.46 -1.57
N ILE A 250 3.06 14.03 -0.41
CA ILE A 250 2.35 13.30 0.65
C ILE A 250 0.85 13.33 0.35
N VAL A 251 0.26 12.16 0.16
CA VAL A 251 -1.16 11.96 -0.16
C VAL A 251 -1.81 11.15 0.94
N ARG A 252 -2.98 11.60 1.40
CA ARG A 252 -3.91 10.82 2.22
C ARG A 252 -4.84 10.05 1.30
N ASN A 253 -4.87 8.74 1.42
CA ASN A 253 -5.77 7.87 0.68
C ASN A 253 -6.78 7.24 1.64
N ARG A 254 -8.07 7.28 1.32
CA ARG A 254 -9.10 6.46 1.94
C ARG A 254 -9.25 5.19 1.11
N VAL A 255 -8.98 4.05 1.73
CA VAL A 255 -8.96 2.75 1.07
C VAL A 255 -9.76 1.72 1.87
N THR A 256 -10.34 0.74 1.18
CA THR A 256 -10.76 -0.50 1.80
C THR A 256 -9.54 -1.35 2.17
N ASP A 257 -9.72 -2.29 3.08
CA ASP A 257 -8.68 -3.24 3.46
C ASP A 257 -8.43 -4.24 2.31
N PRO A 258 -7.19 -4.41 1.81
CA PRO A 258 -6.87 -5.44 0.83
C PRO A 258 -7.15 -6.88 1.33
N TYR A 259 -7.28 -7.08 2.64
CA TYR A 259 -7.64 -8.35 3.28
C TYR A 259 -9.14 -8.43 3.65
N SER A 260 -9.99 -7.60 3.03
CA SER A 260 -11.44 -7.63 3.25
C SER A 260 -12.03 -9.00 2.92
N GLN A 261 -12.77 -9.58 3.87
CA GLN A 261 -13.55 -10.81 3.64
C GLN A 261 -14.95 -10.52 3.09
N SER A 262 -15.48 -9.32 3.37
CA SER A 262 -16.77 -8.83 2.84
C SER A 262 -16.75 -7.31 2.78
N LEU A 263 -17.73 -6.74 2.07
CA LEU A 263 -17.81 -5.33 1.68
C LEU A 263 -19.28 -4.87 1.71
N ASP A 264 -19.48 -3.57 1.84
CA ASP A 264 -20.79 -2.95 1.58
C ASP A 264 -21.02 -2.72 0.07
N ALA A 265 -22.15 -2.10 -0.25
CA ALA A 265 -22.51 -1.81 -1.64
C ALA A 265 -21.45 -0.96 -2.35
N ASP A 266 -21.09 -1.37 -3.56
CA ASP A 266 -20.03 -0.76 -4.38
C ASP A 266 -18.62 -0.80 -3.75
N SER A 267 -18.38 -1.66 -2.75
CA SER A 267 -17.06 -1.80 -2.10
C SER A 267 -16.55 -0.51 -1.47
N ARG A 268 -17.44 0.27 -0.83
CA ARG A 268 -17.08 1.56 -0.22
C ARG A 268 -16.40 1.39 1.12
N HIS A 269 -16.81 0.37 1.89
CA HIS A 269 -16.27 0.04 3.19
C HIS A 269 -16.05 -1.47 3.34
N SER A 270 -14.98 -1.83 4.02
CA SER A 270 -14.69 -3.19 4.47
C SER A 270 -15.60 -3.59 5.61
N TRP A 271 -16.01 -4.85 5.68
CA TRP A 271 -16.86 -5.37 6.76
C TRP A 271 -16.07 -6.06 7.86
N ILE A 272 -16.53 -5.92 9.10
CA ILE A 272 -15.99 -6.61 10.27
C ILE A 272 -16.84 -7.84 10.58
N GLY A 273 -16.25 -9.02 10.41
CA GLY A 273 -16.82 -10.29 10.84
C GLY A 273 -15.95 -11.48 10.41
N ALA A 274 -16.53 -12.67 10.49
CA ALA A 274 -15.85 -13.93 10.18
C ALA A 274 -16.73 -14.77 9.25
N LEU A 275 -16.11 -15.40 8.24
CA LEU A 275 -16.82 -16.23 7.26
C LEU A 275 -17.20 -17.62 7.78
N ASP A 276 -16.66 -18.03 8.93
CA ASP A 276 -16.99 -19.26 9.66
C ASP A 276 -17.95 -19.01 10.83
N ALA A 277 -18.59 -17.84 10.86
CA ALA A 277 -19.63 -17.53 11.83
C ALA A 277 -20.94 -18.23 11.45
N ALA A 278 -21.68 -18.72 12.44
CA ALA A 278 -22.92 -19.47 12.22
C ALA A 278 -24.01 -18.70 11.46
N ASP A 279 -23.99 -17.36 11.49
CA ASP A 279 -24.92 -16.49 10.75
C ASP A 279 -24.49 -16.20 9.30
N THR A 280 -23.31 -16.69 8.88
CA THR A 280 -22.79 -16.58 7.51
C THR A 280 -22.87 -17.89 6.72
N GLU A 281 -23.29 -18.98 7.36
CA GLU A 281 -23.40 -20.30 6.76
C GLU A 281 -24.88 -20.67 6.46
N PRO A 282 -25.21 -21.19 5.27
CA PRO A 282 -26.52 -21.76 5.03
C PRO A 282 -26.73 -23.05 5.83
N GLU A 283 -27.99 -23.45 6.03
CA GLU A 283 -28.32 -24.71 6.68
C GLU A 283 -27.62 -25.90 5.98
N GLY A 284 -26.93 -26.72 6.78
CA GLY A 284 -26.22 -27.91 6.28
C GLY A 284 -24.79 -27.66 5.78
N TRP A 285 -24.29 -26.42 5.75
CA TRP A 285 -22.96 -26.07 5.21
C TRP A 285 -21.81 -26.92 5.80
N ALA A 286 -21.71 -27.02 7.13
CA ALA A 286 -20.66 -27.80 7.78
C ALA A 286 -20.67 -29.30 7.42
N ALA A 287 -21.83 -29.82 7.03
CA ALA A 287 -22.02 -31.21 6.61
C ALA A 287 -21.89 -31.40 5.09
N ASP A 288 -21.87 -30.32 4.30
CA ASP A 288 -21.79 -30.40 2.84
C ASP A 288 -20.45 -31.02 2.39
N ARG A 289 -20.50 -31.76 1.29
CA ARG A 289 -19.36 -32.49 0.73
C ARG A 289 -19.33 -32.31 -0.77
N SER A 290 -18.16 -31.97 -1.29
CA SER A 290 -17.94 -31.95 -2.74
C SER A 290 -18.26 -33.32 -3.36
N PRO A 291 -18.73 -33.37 -4.62
CA PRO A 291 -18.91 -34.62 -5.35
C PRO A 291 -17.62 -35.47 -5.35
N ALA A 292 -17.78 -36.78 -5.58
CA ALA A 292 -16.64 -37.69 -5.65
C ALA A 292 -15.61 -37.21 -6.69
N PRO A 293 -14.29 -37.32 -6.39
CA PRO A 293 -13.26 -36.88 -7.31
C PRO A 293 -13.29 -37.72 -8.60
N ILE A 294 -12.93 -37.08 -9.71
CA ILE A 294 -12.70 -37.78 -10.99
C ILE A 294 -11.50 -38.73 -10.87
N ALA A 295 -11.54 -39.84 -11.61
CA ALA A 295 -10.50 -40.88 -11.52
C ALA A 295 -9.17 -40.42 -12.16
N ALA A 296 -9.24 -39.69 -13.28
CA ALA A 296 -8.10 -39.08 -13.94
C ALA A 296 -8.40 -37.64 -14.38
N ALA A 297 -7.35 -36.81 -14.49
CA ALA A 297 -7.49 -35.44 -14.98
C ALA A 297 -8.08 -35.37 -16.41
N THR A 298 -7.89 -36.41 -17.23
CA THR A 298 -8.45 -36.54 -18.58
C THR A 298 -9.96 -36.73 -18.60
N ASP A 299 -10.57 -37.08 -17.46
CA ASP A 299 -12.03 -37.24 -17.33
C ASP A 299 -12.72 -35.91 -17.03
N MET A 300 -11.95 -34.84 -16.80
CA MET A 300 -12.47 -33.52 -16.45
C MET A 300 -13.18 -32.89 -17.65
N ARG A 301 -14.43 -32.47 -17.44
CA ARG A 301 -15.23 -31.70 -18.39
C ARG A 301 -15.64 -30.40 -17.70
N ILE A 302 -15.30 -29.28 -18.33
CA ILE A 302 -15.51 -27.95 -17.77
C ILE A 302 -16.59 -27.25 -18.58
N TYR A 303 -17.61 -26.77 -17.88
CA TYR A 303 -18.63 -25.90 -18.45
C TYR A 303 -18.40 -24.48 -17.93
N GLU A 304 -17.90 -23.62 -18.80
CA GLU A 304 -17.74 -22.19 -18.48
C GLU A 304 -19.10 -21.49 -18.51
N LEU A 305 -19.44 -20.83 -17.42
CA LEU A 305 -20.73 -20.15 -17.25
C LEU A 305 -20.53 -18.82 -16.54
N HIS A 306 -21.21 -17.79 -17.05
CA HIS A 306 -21.31 -16.50 -16.38
C HIS A 306 -22.60 -16.41 -15.55
N LEU A 307 -22.49 -15.89 -14.31
CA LEU A 307 -23.59 -15.80 -13.34
C LEU A 307 -24.82 -15.08 -13.90
N ARG A 308 -24.61 -13.94 -14.58
CA ARG A 308 -25.70 -13.15 -15.13
C ARG A 308 -26.37 -13.89 -16.29
N ASP A 309 -25.55 -14.44 -17.17
CA ASP A 309 -25.99 -15.03 -18.44
C ASP A 309 -26.85 -16.27 -18.19
N PHE A 310 -26.55 -17.00 -17.11
CA PHE A 310 -27.30 -18.18 -16.66
C PHE A 310 -28.81 -17.94 -16.55
N SER A 311 -29.24 -16.80 -16.01
CA SER A 311 -30.63 -16.63 -15.57
C SER A 311 -31.27 -15.29 -15.91
N VAL A 312 -30.53 -14.30 -16.45
CA VAL A 312 -31.09 -12.96 -16.71
C VAL A 312 -32.32 -12.99 -17.63
N ASN A 313 -32.34 -13.91 -18.59
CA ASN A 313 -33.43 -14.08 -19.56
C ASN A 313 -34.28 -15.34 -19.30
N ASP A 314 -34.01 -16.09 -18.23
CA ASP A 314 -34.80 -17.29 -17.89
C ASP A 314 -36.08 -16.86 -17.15
N ALA A 315 -37.21 -16.89 -17.87
CA ALA A 315 -38.50 -16.53 -17.31
C ALA A 315 -38.99 -17.49 -16.22
N SER A 316 -38.46 -18.72 -16.16
CA SER A 316 -38.77 -19.72 -15.13
C SER A 316 -38.09 -19.43 -13.78
N VAL A 317 -37.08 -18.55 -13.76
CA VAL A 317 -36.43 -18.06 -12.54
C VAL A 317 -37.21 -16.86 -11.99
N PRO A 318 -37.49 -16.79 -10.67
CA PRO A 318 -38.08 -15.62 -10.03
C PRO A 318 -37.30 -14.34 -10.34
N ALA A 319 -37.99 -13.25 -10.66
CA ALA A 319 -37.35 -11.99 -11.09
C ALA A 319 -36.29 -11.47 -10.09
N GLY A 320 -36.51 -11.68 -8.78
CA GLY A 320 -35.57 -11.30 -7.72
C GLY A 320 -34.26 -12.10 -7.70
N HIS A 321 -34.23 -13.29 -8.31
CA HIS A 321 -33.06 -14.18 -8.36
C HIS A 321 -32.29 -14.09 -9.69
N ARG A 322 -32.92 -13.56 -10.75
CA ARG A 322 -32.30 -13.47 -12.09
C ARG A 322 -30.99 -12.68 -12.06
N GLY A 323 -29.95 -13.31 -12.60
CA GLY A 323 -28.58 -12.81 -12.66
C GLY A 323 -27.87 -12.75 -11.31
N LYS A 324 -28.31 -13.51 -10.31
CA LYS A 324 -27.74 -13.57 -8.95
C LYS A 324 -27.44 -15.01 -8.55
N TYR A 325 -26.65 -15.19 -7.48
CA TYR A 325 -26.30 -16.51 -6.94
C TYR A 325 -27.53 -17.36 -6.58
N LEU A 326 -28.61 -16.73 -6.10
CA LEU A 326 -29.85 -17.44 -5.76
C LEU A 326 -30.53 -18.14 -6.94
N ALA A 327 -30.24 -17.77 -8.20
CA ALA A 327 -30.82 -18.48 -9.35
C ALA A 327 -30.47 -19.97 -9.40
N PHE A 328 -29.34 -20.38 -8.79
CA PHE A 328 -28.95 -21.79 -8.71
C PHE A 328 -29.76 -22.60 -7.68
N THR A 329 -30.51 -21.92 -6.78
CA THR A 329 -31.39 -22.59 -5.82
C THR A 329 -32.78 -22.86 -6.39
N ASP A 330 -33.14 -22.22 -7.51
CA ASP A 330 -34.38 -22.45 -8.25
C ASP A 330 -34.28 -23.74 -9.06
N THR A 331 -34.26 -24.89 -8.38
CA THR A 331 -33.97 -26.20 -8.96
C THR A 331 -34.91 -26.59 -10.10
N ALA A 332 -36.13 -26.06 -10.13
CA ALA A 332 -37.10 -26.29 -11.19
C ALA A 332 -36.91 -25.41 -12.43
N SER A 333 -36.00 -24.43 -12.42
CA SER A 333 -35.75 -23.52 -13.56
C SER A 333 -35.19 -24.25 -14.79
N ASP A 334 -35.38 -23.66 -15.96
CA ASP A 334 -34.90 -24.19 -17.24
C ASP A 334 -33.38 -24.32 -17.21
N GLY A 335 -32.67 -23.31 -16.70
CA GLY A 335 -31.23 -23.34 -16.48
C GLY A 335 -30.78 -24.50 -15.58
N MET A 336 -31.41 -24.70 -14.41
CA MET A 336 -31.04 -25.80 -13.51
C MET A 336 -31.41 -27.19 -14.06
N ARG A 337 -32.50 -27.30 -14.84
CA ARG A 337 -32.83 -28.55 -15.56
C ARG A 337 -31.77 -28.86 -16.62
N HIS A 338 -31.29 -27.84 -17.35
CA HIS A 338 -30.24 -27.99 -18.34
C HIS A 338 -28.91 -28.42 -17.69
N LEU A 339 -28.47 -27.78 -16.61
CA LEU A 339 -27.24 -28.17 -15.90
C LEU A 339 -27.31 -29.61 -15.36
N ARG A 340 -28.46 -30.04 -14.84
CA ARG A 340 -28.66 -31.44 -14.42
C ARG A 340 -28.61 -32.42 -15.58
N ALA A 341 -29.13 -32.05 -16.75
CA ALA A 341 -29.04 -32.88 -17.95
C ALA A 341 -27.60 -33.01 -18.44
N LEU A 342 -26.82 -31.92 -18.42
CA LEU A 342 -25.39 -31.96 -18.72
C LEU A 342 -24.65 -32.86 -17.73
N ALA A 343 -24.82 -32.64 -16.42
CA ALA A 343 -24.18 -33.46 -15.40
C ALA A 343 -24.51 -34.96 -15.52
N ALA A 344 -25.72 -35.30 -15.98
CA ALA A 344 -26.12 -36.69 -16.25
C ALA A 344 -25.48 -37.29 -17.52
N ALA A 345 -25.13 -36.46 -18.51
CA ALA A 345 -24.33 -36.87 -19.68
C ALA A 345 -22.83 -37.02 -19.35
N GLY A 346 -22.47 -36.58 -18.14
CA GLY A 346 -21.12 -36.52 -17.59
C GLY A 346 -20.41 -35.25 -17.93
#